data_AF-A0A063YM83-F1
#
_entry.id   AF-A0A063YM83-F1
#
_cell.length_a   1.000
_cell.length_b   1.000
_cell.length_c   1.000
_cell.angle_alpha   90.00
_cell.angle_beta   90.00
_cell.angle_gamma   90.00
#
_symmetry.space_group_name_H-M   'P 1'
#
loop_
_entity.id
_entity.type
_entity.pdbx_description
1 polymer ?
#
loop_
_entity_poly.entity_id
_entity_poly.type
_entity_poly.pdbx_seq_one_letter_code
_entity_poly.pdbx_strand_id
1 'polypeptide(L)'
;MIDINEIQQVHRLTQLNEMNEEVNFQVDKKVFNRDFINPNENFQLHIRRIIQTNEMILDFIYENSDSRILDSEIKSTINNKEVKFKYAGKVDGRYHFQAILPEQTGFKNFTFSDLRNVFVSLGVYRQAKKKPEYVNLYTLNFKIQKLPMKKTLKIEKAGVNIKTISRLKMKLYNAEPEAQSLSENSDIEYLNMELKPLEISQTKYNEKLYKINLYKQWKENKYKTLKIDQTDYLGINFVWDKTNKLFPEKVELGIQGDNNITDVIINSYSYYDKKTKEVMLSSESSEAKRGLVLPLNFAGTFTHNIDLSIGKAIENIKLTYNEVFEKPILNYANGKVNLKIIENEEYPEKIKQQWNTIKYKNIKEIIEKAQTLNELIELGVK
;
A
#
# COMPACT_ATOMS: atom_id res chain seq x y z
N MET A 1 21.50 33.00 12.46
CA MET A 1 20.03 32.90 12.53
C MET A 1 19.62 31.92 11.46
N ILE A 2 19.23 30.71 11.86
CA ILE A 2 18.68 29.72 10.92
C ILE A 2 17.25 30.19 10.65
N ASP A 3 16.91 30.38 9.38
CA ASP A 3 15.62 30.92 8.97
C ASP A 3 14.51 29.94 9.41
N ILE A 4 13.55 30.44 10.19
CA ILE A 4 12.41 29.65 10.69
C ILE A 4 11.61 29.10 9.50
N ASN A 5 11.67 29.76 8.33
CA ASN A 5 11.08 29.27 7.10
C ASN A 5 11.84 28.08 6.49
N GLU A 6 13.17 28.01 6.61
CA GLU A 6 13.94 26.82 6.19
C GLU A 6 13.64 25.62 7.09
N ILE A 7 13.50 25.83 8.40
CA ILE A 7 13.15 24.75 9.35
C ILE A 7 11.74 24.22 9.07
N GLN A 8 10.76 25.09 8.76
CA GLN A 8 9.42 24.67 8.37
C GLN A 8 9.37 23.98 7.00
N GLN A 9 10.21 24.39 6.05
CA GLN A 9 10.34 23.70 4.76
C GLN A 9 11.03 22.33 4.90
N VAL A 10 12.07 22.21 5.74
CA VAL A 10 12.77 20.95 6.03
C VAL A 10 11.89 19.99 6.83
N HIS A 11 11.02 20.48 7.73
CA HIS A 11 10.01 19.65 8.41
C HIS A 11 8.88 19.18 7.48
N ARG A 12 8.49 19.99 6.49
CA ARG A 12 7.54 19.55 5.44
C ARG A 12 8.13 18.47 4.53
N LEU A 13 9.45 18.44 4.34
CA LEU A 13 10.14 17.47 3.49
C LEU A 13 10.27 16.05 4.08
N THR A 14 9.74 15.79 5.29
CA THR A 14 9.81 14.47 5.94
C THR A 14 8.47 13.90 6.41
N GLN A 15 7.35 14.57 6.13
CA GLN A 15 6.03 13.98 6.39
C GLN A 15 5.59 13.14 5.20
N LEU A 16 5.34 11.85 5.46
CA LEU A 16 4.67 10.97 4.50
C LEU A 16 3.32 11.59 4.14
N ASN A 17 2.98 11.59 2.85
CA ASN A 17 1.59 11.85 2.47
C ASN A 17 0.71 10.79 3.14
N GLU A 18 -0.43 11.17 3.70
CA GLU A 18 -1.28 10.23 4.43
C GLU A 18 -2.65 10.08 3.75
N MET A 19 -3.16 8.85 3.81
CA MET A 19 -4.53 8.47 3.49
C MET A 19 -5.06 7.64 4.64
N ASN A 20 -6.21 8.02 5.19
CA ASN A 20 -6.80 7.34 6.34
C ASN A 20 -8.29 7.09 6.14
N GLU A 21 -8.74 5.89 6.50
CA GLU A 21 -10.15 5.66 6.77
C GLU A 21 -10.55 6.41 8.05
N GLU A 22 -11.70 7.07 8.01
CA GLU A 22 -12.24 7.81 9.15
C GLU A 22 -13.66 7.34 9.48
N VAL A 23 -13.95 7.36 10.77
CA VAL A 23 -15.26 7.01 11.32
C VAL A 23 -15.63 7.95 12.46
N ASN A 24 -16.90 8.28 12.54
CA ASN A 24 -17.50 8.95 13.69
C ASN A 24 -18.37 7.96 14.47
N PHE A 25 -18.38 8.10 15.79
CA PHE A 25 -19.21 7.30 16.70
C PHE A 25 -20.23 8.17 17.41
N GLN A 26 -21.39 7.59 17.65
CA GLN A 26 -22.39 8.13 18.56
C GLN A 26 -23.04 6.96 19.28
N VAL A 27 -23.48 7.16 20.53
CA VAL A 27 -24.32 6.20 21.25
C VAL A 27 -25.58 6.90 21.72
N ASP A 28 -26.73 6.30 21.44
CA ASP A 28 -27.97 6.64 22.16
C ASP A 28 -28.16 5.64 23.30
N LYS A 29 -28.27 6.13 24.53
CA LYS A 29 -28.52 5.31 25.73
C LYS A 29 -29.91 5.61 26.29
N LYS A 30 -30.67 4.57 26.63
CA LYS A 30 -31.91 4.68 27.42
C LYS A 30 -31.79 3.83 28.67
N VAL A 31 -32.17 4.42 29.81
CA VAL A 31 -32.11 3.80 31.13
C VAL A 31 -33.51 3.39 31.56
N PHE A 32 -33.69 2.12 31.92
CA PHE A 32 -34.95 1.56 32.41
C PHE A 32 -34.95 1.33 33.92
N ASN A 33 -33.79 0.96 34.49
CA ASN A 33 -33.62 0.74 35.92
C ASN A 33 -32.28 1.34 36.36
N ARG A 34 -32.26 1.99 37.53
CA ARG A 34 -31.10 2.71 38.08
C ARG A 34 -30.46 2.04 39.31
N ASP A 35 -30.97 0.88 39.72
CA ASP A 35 -30.63 0.23 41.00
C ASP A 35 -29.16 -0.17 41.09
N PHE A 36 -28.51 -0.40 39.95
CA PHE A 36 -27.14 -0.91 39.84
C PHE A 36 -26.12 0.12 39.33
N ILE A 37 -26.56 1.38 39.16
CA ILE A 37 -25.69 2.45 38.65
C ILE A 37 -24.57 2.72 39.65
N ASN A 38 -23.34 2.70 39.16
CA ASN A 38 -22.17 3.08 39.95
C ASN A 38 -21.11 3.76 39.08
N PRO A 39 -20.13 4.48 39.69
CA PRO A 39 -19.14 5.25 38.94
C PRO A 39 -18.26 4.43 37.98
N ASN A 40 -18.04 3.14 38.28
CA ASN A 40 -17.18 2.28 37.47
C ASN A 40 -17.95 1.51 36.39
N GLU A 41 -19.29 1.61 36.39
CA GLU A 41 -20.13 0.94 35.42
C GLU A 41 -19.83 1.46 34.02
N ASN A 42 -19.50 0.55 33.09
CA ASN A 42 -19.24 0.93 31.72
C ASN A 42 -19.66 -0.14 30.70
N PHE A 43 -19.82 0.34 29.47
CA PHE A 43 -20.20 -0.45 28.31
C PHE A 43 -19.12 -0.30 27.26
N GLN A 44 -18.69 -1.41 26.66
CA GLN A 44 -17.69 -1.40 25.60
C GLN A 44 -18.22 -2.19 24.41
N LEU A 45 -18.06 -1.64 23.21
CA LEU A 45 -18.25 -2.36 21.96
C LEU A 45 -16.93 -2.36 21.20
N HIS A 46 -16.34 -3.54 21.06
CA HIS A 46 -15.16 -3.76 20.24
C HIS A 46 -15.58 -4.38 18.91
N ILE A 47 -15.03 -3.83 17.83
CA ILE A 47 -15.26 -4.32 16.47
C ILE A 47 -13.90 -4.66 15.91
N ARG A 48 -13.64 -5.94 15.63
CA ARG A 48 -12.46 -6.38 14.89
C ARG A 48 -12.85 -6.63 13.44
N ARG A 49 -12.17 -5.97 12.51
CA ARG A 49 -12.30 -6.18 11.07
C ARG A 49 -11.24 -7.18 10.60
N ILE A 50 -11.66 -8.15 9.78
CA ILE A 50 -10.74 -9.02 9.03
C ILE A 50 -10.45 -8.30 7.71
N ILE A 51 -9.23 -7.78 7.54
CA ILE A 51 -8.90 -6.90 6.40
C ILE A 51 -9.11 -7.61 5.06
N GLN A 52 -8.62 -8.84 4.91
CA GLN A 52 -8.74 -9.63 3.69
C GLN A 52 -10.20 -9.76 3.19
N THR A 53 -11.13 -10.13 4.08
CA THR A 53 -12.52 -10.45 3.71
C THR A 53 -13.51 -9.31 3.95
N ASN A 54 -13.09 -8.27 4.69
CA ASN A 54 -13.94 -7.20 5.22
C ASN A 54 -15.00 -7.66 6.23
N GLU A 55 -14.91 -8.88 6.74
CA GLU A 55 -15.82 -9.45 7.74
C GLU A 55 -15.50 -8.90 9.15
N MET A 56 -16.39 -9.14 10.11
CA MET A 56 -16.28 -8.59 11.46
C MET A 56 -16.53 -9.61 12.56
N ILE A 57 -15.80 -9.42 13.65
CA ILE A 57 -16.06 -10.03 14.96
C ILE A 57 -16.40 -8.89 15.93
N LEU A 58 -17.48 -9.05 16.69
CA LEU A 58 -17.96 -8.06 17.66
C LEU A 58 -17.82 -8.63 19.06
N ASP A 59 -17.32 -7.82 19.99
CA ASP A 59 -17.34 -8.12 21.42
C ASP A 59 -18.04 -6.97 22.15
N PHE A 60 -19.13 -7.29 22.84
CA PHE A 60 -19.79 -6.37 23.77
C PHE A 60 -19.40 -6.74 25.20
N ILE A 61 -19.02 -5.74 25.98
CA ILE A 61 -18.58 -5.89 27.37
C ILE A 61 -19.44 -5.00 28.24
N TYR A 62 -20.05 -5.59 29.26
CA TYR A 62 -20.70 -4.86 30.34
C TYR A 62 -19.88 -5.04 31.62
N GLU A 63 -19.36 -3.95 32.17
CA GLU A 63 -18.59 -3.96 33.41
C GLU A 63 -19.45 -3.38 34.54
N ASN A 64 -19.75 -4.21 35.53
CA ASN A 64 -20.43 -3.77 36.75
C ASN A 64 -20.05 -4.71 37.90
N SER A 65 -19.48 -4.14 38.96
CA SER A 65 -19.00 -4.88 40.13
C SER A 65 -20.05 -5.03 41.24
N ASP A 66 -21.31 -4.63 41.01
CA ASP A 66 -22.37 -4.77 42.00
C ASP A 66 -22.65 -6.26 42.28
N SER A 67 -22.43 -6.67 43.53
CA SER A 67 -22.56 -8.07 43.96
C SER A 67 -23.99 -8.61 43.89
N ARG A 68 -25.00 -7.73 43.73
CA ARG A 68 -26.40 -8.14 43.57
C ARG A 68 -26.68 -8.66 42.16
N ILE A 69 -25.82 -8.38 41.18
CA ILE A 69 -25.90 -8.89 39.81
C ILE A 69 -25.32 -10.31 39.78
N LEU A 70 -26.21 -11.29 39.59
CA LEU A 70 -25.84 -12.69 39.47
C LEU A 70 -25.35 -13.02 38.06
N ASP A 71 -26.08 -12.55 37.05
CA ASP A 71 -25.75 -12.79 35.64
C ASP A 71 -26.30 -11.68 34.73
N SER A 72 -25.87 -11.66 33.47
CA SER A 72 -26.25 -10.67 32.46
C SER A 72 -26.69 -11.35 31.16
N GLU A 73 -27.71 -10.79 30.52
CA GLU A 73 -28.18 -11.22 29.20
C GLU A 73 -28.27 -10.00 28.28
N ILE A 74 -27.98 -10.22 26.99
CA ILE A 74 -28.20 -9.21 25.96
C ILE A 74 -29.06 -9.72 24.81
N LYS A 75 -29.86 -8.83 24.24
CA LYS A 75 -30.49 -8.98 22.92
C LYS A 75 -29.93 -7.92 22.00
N SER A 76 -29.57 -8.28 20.78
CA SER A 76 -28.88 -7.36 19.88
C SER A 76 -29.41 -7.42 18.45
N THR A 77 -29.35 -6.27 17.78
CA THR A 77 -29.58 -6.17 16.35
C THR A 77 -28.49 -5.34 15.68
N ILE A 78 -28.20 -5.63 14.42
CA ILE A 78 -27.34 -4.83 13.55
C ILE A 78 -28.18 -4.42 12.36
N ASN A 79 -28.26 -3.12 12.08
CA ASN A 79 -29.11 -2.57 11.02
C ASN A 79 -30.54 -3.17 11.06
N ASN A 80 -31.11 -3.27 12.27
CA ASN A 80 -32.43 -3.86 12.57
C ASN A 80 -32.58 -5.38 12.35
N LYS A 81 -31.49 -6.11 12.08
CA LYS A 81 -31.49 -7.57 11.96
C LYS A 81 -30.93 -8.21 13.23
N GLU A 82 -31.63 -9.21 13.78
CA GLU A 82 -31.20 -9.91 14.98
C GLU A 82 -29.80 -10.52 14.81
N VAL A 83 -28.95 -10.31 15.81
CA VAL A 83 -27.63 -10.94 15.92
C VAL A 83 -27.51 -11.61 17.29
N LYS A 84 -27.06 -12.85 17.32
CA LYS A 84 -26.90 -13.61 18.56
C LYS A 84 -25.48 -13.49 19.05
N PHE A 85 -25.29 -12.71 20.10
CA PHE A 85 -24.05 -12.72 20.87
C PHE A 85 -24.06 -13.90 21.85
N LYS A 86 -23.01 -14.70 21.83
CA LYS A 86 -22.79 -15.78 22.79
C LYS A 86 -22.10 -15.22 24.03
N TYR A 87 -22.58 -15.61 25.21
CA TYR A 87 -21.92 -15.27 26.46
C TYR A 87 -20.59 -16.01 26.56
N ALA A 88 -19.49 -15.27 26.73
CA ALA A 88 -18.12 -15.79 26.80
C ALA A 88 -17.62 -15.90 28.25
N GLY A 89 -18.39 -15.45 29.24
CA GLY A 89 -18.09 -15.56 30.66
C GLY A 89 -17.91 -14.22 31.38
N LYS A 90 -17.69 -14.31 32.70
CA LYS A 90 -17.41 -13.18 33.59
C LYS A 90 -15.94 -13.21 34.02
N VAL A 91 -15.21 -12.13 33.78
CA VAL A 91 -13.81 -11.96 34.21
C VAL A 91 -13.68 -10.61 34.91
N ASP A 92 -13.22 -10.60 36.15
CA ASP A 92 -12.97 -9.37 36.93
C ASP A 92 -14.14 -8.37 36.92
N GLY A 93 -15.38 -8.86 37.05
CA GLY A 93 -16.58 -8.00 37.04
C GLY A 93 -17.08 -7.58 35.65
N ARG A 94 -16.49 -8.12 34.58
CA ARG A 94 -16.88 -7.86 33.19
C ARG A 94 -17.60 -9.04 32.59
N TYR A 95 -18.79 -8.80 32.08
CA TYR A 95 -19.60 -9.75 31.33
C TYR A 95 -19.27 -9.61 29.84
N HIS A 96 -18.74 -10.68 29.24
CA HIS A 96 -18.30 -10.69 27.84
C HIS A 96 -19.30 -11.39 26.95
N PHE A 97 -19.64 -10.75 25.82
CA PHE A 97 -20.54 -11.28 24.82
C PHE A 97 -19.89 -11.15 23.45
N GLN A 98 -19.83 -12.23 22.67
CA GLN A 98 -19.15 -12.25 21.38
C GLN A 98 -20.07 -12.69 20.23
N ALA A 99 -19.94 -12.04 19.08
CA ALA A 99 -20.58 -12.43 17.83
C ALA A 99 -19.57 -12.46 16.67
N ILE A 100 -19.42 -13.63 16.04
CA ILE A 100 -18.67 -13.80 14.78
C ILE A 100 -19.69 -13.67 13.65
N LEU A 101 -19.76 -12.52 12.99
CA LEU A 101 -20.86 -12.21 12.07
C LEU A 101 -20.98 -13.19 10.87
N PRO A 102 -19.88 -13.64 10.24
CA PRO A 102 -19.98 -14.59 9.14
C PRO A 102 -20.69 -15.92 9.50
N GLU A 103 -20.69 -16.30 10.78
CA GLU A 103 -21.36 -17.50 11.28
C GLU A 103 -22.85 -17.29 11.60
N GLN A 104 -23.34 -16.04 11.55
CA GLN A 104 -24.72 -15.70 11.91
C GLN A 104 -25.65 -15.79 10.70
N THR A 105 -26.85 -16.32 10.92
CA THR A 105 -27.86 -16.46 9.86
C THR A 105 -28.16 -15.12 9.22
N GLY A 106 -27.87 -15.03 7.92
CA GLY A 106 -28.11 -13.83 7.12
C GLY A 106 -27.07 -12.72 7.25
N PHE A 107 -25.90 -13.00 7.83
CA PHE A 107 -24.75 -12.08 7.87
C PHE A 107 -23.53 -12.61 7.07
N LYS A 108 -23.67 -13.74 6.37
CA LYS A 108 -22.59 -14.36 5.57
C LYS A 108 -21.89 -13.40 4.59
N ASN A 109 -22.63 -12.47 4.00
CA ASN A 109 -22.08 -11.46 3.07
C ASN A 109 -22.06 -10.05 3.68
N PHE A 110 -22.31 -9.92 4.99
CA PHE A 110 -22.34 -8.63 5.66
C PHE A 110 -20.91 -8.22 6.00
N THR A 111 -20.52 -7.03 5.55
CA THR A 111 -19.15 -6.55 5.67
C THR A 111 -19.07 -5.30 6.53
N PHE A 112 -17.85 -4.90 6.89
CA PHE A 112 -17.60 -3.66 7.61
C PHE A 112 -18.28 -2.47 6.91
N SER A 113 -18.25 -2.42 5.58
CA SER A 113 -18.86 -1.35 4.78
C SER A 113 -20.37 -1.23 5.01
N ASP A 114 -21.06 -2.30 5.36
CA ASP A 114 -22.51 -2.35 5.58
C ASP A 114 -22.91 -1.90 7.00
N LEU A 115 -21.99 -1.97 7.96
CA LEU A 115 -22.26 -1.64 9.36
C LEU A 115 -22.69 -0.17 9.51
N ARG A 116 -23.89 0.07 10.07
CA ARG A 116 -24.39 1.42 10.41
C ARG A 116 -24.64 1.55 11.90
N ASN A 117 -25.20 0.51 12.52
CA ASN A 117 -25.40 0.52 13.95
C ASN A 117 -25.35 -0.89 14.57
N VAL A 118 -25.05 -0.92 15.87
CA VAL A 118 -25.22 -2.09 16.74
C VAL A 118 -26.11 -1.67 17.90
N PHE A 119 -27.29 -2.25 17.98
CA PHE A 119 -28.21 -2.06 19.08
C PHE A 119 -28.06 -3.19 20.09
N VAL A 120 -28.06 -2.87 21.37
CA VAL A 120 -27.97 -3.82 22.49
C VAL A 120 -29.03 -3.46 23.53
N SER A 121 -29.92 -4.40 23.84
CA SER A 121 -30.76 -4.37 25.05
C SER A 121 -30.08 -5.23 26.10
N LEU A 122 -29.82 -4.66 27.26
CA LEU A 122 -29.08 -5.29 28.35
C LEU A 122 -29.99 -5.45 29.57
N GLY A 123 -30.07 -6.68 30.06
CA GLY A 123 -30.70 -6.98 31.34
C GLY A 123 -29.82 -7.85 32.22
N VAL A 124 -30.18 -7.91 33.49
CA VAL A 124 -29.46 -8.67 34.51
C VAL A 124 -30.40 -9.53 35.34
N TYR A 125 -29.86 -10.60 35.89
CA TYR A 125 -30.50 -11.39 36.92
C TYR A 125 -30.00 -10.95 38.29
N ARG A 126 -30.92 -10.53 39.17
CA ARG A 126 -30.61 -10.16 40.55
C ARG A 126 -31.05 -11.22 41.54
N GLN A 127 -30.40 -11.27 42.69
CA GLN A 127 -30.84 -12.12 43.80
C GLN A 127 -32.18 -11.62 44.35
N ALA A 128 -33.19 -12.50 44.36
CA ALA A 128 -34.48 -12.25 45.01
C ALA A 128 -34.86 -13.45 45.89
N LYS A 129 -35.83 -13.26 46.81
CA LYS A 129 -36.11 -14.16 47.93
C LYS A 129 -36.38 -15.63 47.57
N LYS A 130 -36.83 -15.94 46.35
CA LYS A 130 -37.20 -17.31 45.93
C LYS A 130 -36.50 -17.78 44.66
N LYS A 131 -36.36 -16.91 43.66
CA LYS A 131 -35.70 -17.20 42.37
C LYS A 131 -35.04 -15.92 41.86
N PRO A 132 -33.96 -16.02 41.05
CA PRO A 132 -33.40 -14.86 40.37
C PRO A 132 -34.47 -14.11 39.57
N GLU A 133 -34.47 -12.78 39.67
CA GLU A 133 -35.40 -11.91 38.96
C GLU A 133 -34.67 -11.22 37.80
N TYR A 134 -35.25 -11.24 36.60
CA TYR A 134 -34.73 -10.51 35.46
C TYR A 134 -35.16 -9.05 35.51
N VAL A 135 -34.20 -8.13 35.34
CA VAL A 135 -34.43 -6.69 35.29
C VAL A 135 -33.78 -6.14 34.02
N ASN A 136 -34.57 -5.50 33.16
CA ASN A 136 -34.04 -4.77 32.01
C ASN A 136 -33.39 -3.47 32.50
N LEU A 137 -32.13 -3.25 32.14
CA LEU A 137 -31.37 -2.10 32.62
C LEU A 137 -31.30 -1.00 31.57
N TYR A 138 -30.81 -1.34 30.37
CA TYR A 138 -30.44 -0.36 29.36
C TYR A 138 -30.78 -0.82 27.95
N THR A 139 -30.93 0.17 27.07
CA THR A 139 -30.69 -0.04 25.64
C THR A 139 -29.62 0.92 25.17
N LEU A 140 -28.69 0.42 24.35
CA LEU A 140 -27.57 1.14 23.77
C LEU A 140 -27.62 1.00 22.25
N ASN A 141 -27.56 2.11 21.52
CA ASN A 141 -27.49 2.09 20.06
C ASN A 141 -26.19 2.74 19.60
N PHE A 142 -25.17 1.92 19.34
CA PHE A 142 -23.88 2.37 18.81
C PHE A 142 -24.03 2.65 17.31
N LYS A 143 -23.93 3.91 16.92
CA LYS A 143 -23.97 4.35 15.52
C LYS A 143 -22.55 4.57 15.03
N ILE A 144 -22.23 3.99 13.87
CA ILE A 144 -20.94 4.12 13.20
C ILE A 144 -21.15 4.75 11.84
N GLN A 145 -20.63 5.96 11.66
CA GLN A 145 -20.66 6.67 10.39
C GLN A 145 -19.26 6.68 9.78
N LYS A 146 -19.10 6.03 8.62
CA LYS A 146 -17.84 6.05 7.86
C LYS A 146 -17.79 7.29 6.99
N LEU A 147 -16.64 7.94 6.94
CA LEU A 147 -16.44 9.11 6.09
C LEU A 147 -15.85 8.70 4.73
N PRO A 148 -16.16 9.45 3.65
CA PRO A 148 -15.55 9.23 2.35
C PRO A 148 -14.03 9.38 2.42
N MET A 149 -13.32 8.50 1.73
CA MET A 149 -11.87 8.49 1.71
C MET A 149 -11.35 8.79 0.30
N LYS A 150 -10.34 9.66 0.20
CA LYS A 150 -9.67 9.97 -1.07
C LYS A 150 -8.88 8.74 -1.56
N LYS A 151 -9.13 8.30 -2.78
CA LYS A 151 -8.49 7.12 -3.38
C LYS A 151 -7.41 7.43 -4.42
N THR A 152 -6.98 8.69 -4.54
CA THR A 152 -5.91 9.08 -5.47
C THR A 152 -4.79 9.74 -4.69
N LEU A 153 -3.62 9.12 -4.72
CA LEU A 153 -2.43 9.56 -3.99
C LEU A 153 -1.29 9.81 -4.97
N LYS A 154 -0.73 11.01 -4.90
CA LYS A 154 0.56 11.31 -5.52
C LYS A 154 1.64 10.95 -4.50
N ILE A 155 2.52 10.03 -4.87
CA ILE A 155 3.62 9.58 -4.03
C ILE A 155 4.81 10.50 -4.28
N GLU A 156 5.44 10.93 -3.19
CA GLU A 156 6.69 11.68 -3.20
C GLU A 156 7.84 10.81 -2.70
N LYS A 157 9.09 11.31 -2.78
CA LYS A 157 10.28 10.55 -2.36
C LYS A 157 10.22 10.07 -0.90
N ALA A 158 9.55 10.83 -0.03
CA ALA A 158 9.35 10.44 1.37
C ALA A 158 8.51 9.15 1.48
N GLY A 159 7.56 8.95 0.57
CA GLY A 159 6.59 7.86 0.57
C GLY A 159 5.17 8.32 0.90
N VAL A 160 4.29 7.34 1.10
CA VAL A 160 2.89 7.53 1.52
C VAL A 160 2.54 6.55 2.63
N ASN A 161 1.69 6.92 3.58
CA ASN A 161 1.13 6.04 4.59
C ASN A 161 -0.38 5.86 4.38
N ILE A 162 -0.81 4.61 4.22
CA ILE A 162 -2.22 4.26 4.04
C ILE A 162 -2.70 3.57 5.33
N LYS A 163 -3.67 4.19 6.01
CA LYS A 163 -4.22 3.77 7.30
C LYS A 163 -5.60 3.16 7.11
N THR A 164 -5.69 1.85 7.29
CA THR A 164 -6.93 1.08 7.20
C THR A 164 -7.42 0.72 8.60
N ILE A 165 -8.69 0.96 8.90
CA ILE A 165 -9.28 0.62 10.21
C ILE A 165 -9.26 -0.89 10.36
N SER A 166 -8.59 -1.37 11.42
CA SER A 166 -8.51 -2.78 11.78
C SER A 166 -9.34 -3.10 13.01
N ARG A 167 -9.41 -2.20 14.00
CA ARG A 167 -10.30 -2.33 15.16
C ARG A 167 -10.91 -1.00 15.57
N LEU A 168 -12.13 -1.09 16.08
CA LEU A 168 -12.80 0.00 16.78
C LEU A 168 -13.01 -0.41 18.23
N LYS A 169 -12.72 0.50 19.16
CA LYS A 169 -13.07 0.36 20.56
C LYS A 169 -13.94 1.55 20.94
N MET A 170 -15.22 1.30 21.19
CA MET A 170 -16.13 2.32 21.74
C MET A 170 -16.36 2.02 23.20
N LYS A 171 -16.10 2.98 24.09
CA LYS A 171 -16.29 2.82 25.54
C LYS A 171 -17.10 3.98 26.10
N LEU A 172 -18.06 3.65 26.96
CA LEU A 172 -18.96 4.58 27.62
C LEU A 172 -19.04 4.24 29.11
N TYR A 173 -18.64 5.15 29.98
CA TYR A 173 -18.97 5.10 31.40
C TYR A 173 -20.39 5.60 31.64
N ASN A 174 -21.11 4.92 32.52
CA ASN A 174 -22.50 5.28 32.77
C ASN A 174 -22.66 6.61 33.53
N ALA A 175 -21.65 6.98 34.32
CA ALA A 175 -21.62 8.22 35.11
C ALA A 175 -21.31 9.49 34.28
N GLU A 176 -20.90 9.34 33.03
CA GLU A 176 -20.49 10.44 32.15
C GLU A 176 -21.53 10.71 31.05
N PRO A 177 -21.64 11.95 30.54
CA PRO A 177 -22.38 12.23 29.31
C PRO A 177 -21.83 11.41 28.15
N GLU A 178 -22.72 10.89 27.28
CA GLU A 178 -22.35 9.88 26.28
C GLU A 178 -21.29 10.38 25.30
N ALA A 179 -21.45 11.61 24.81
CA ALA A 179 -20.53 12.20 23.84
C ALA A 179 -19.13 12.39 24.43
N GLN A 180 -19.05 12.89 25.67
CA GLN A 180 -17.79 13.09 26.38
C GLN A 180 -17.09 11.76 26.61
N SER A 181 -17.81 10.79 27.17
CA SER A 181 -17.24 9.49 27.53
C SER A 181 -16.71 8.76 26.30
N LEU A 182 -17.45 8.78 25.19
CA LEU A 182 -16.98 8.20 23.93
C LEU A 182 -15.72 8.90 23.43
N SER A 183 -15.67 10.23 23.46
CA SER A 183 -14.49 10.96 22.97
C SER A 183 -13.22 10.70 23.78
N GLU A 184 -13.35 10.49 25.10
CA GLU A 184 -12.20 10.34 25.99
C GLU A 184 -11.74 8.87 26.12
N ASN A 185 -12.64 7.91 25.87
CA ASN A 185 -12.39 6.50 26.17
C ASN A 185 -12.42 5.56 24.96
N SER A 186 -12.81 6.06 23.78
CA SER A 186 -12.84 5.29 22.54
C SER A 186 -11.55 5.47 21.74
N ASP A 187 -11.20 4.47 20.94
CA ASP A 187 -9.97 4.49 20.14
C ASP A 187 -10.14 3.64 18.86
N ILE A 188 -9.27 3.89 17.89
CA ILE A 188 -9.26 3.25 16.57
C ILE A 188 -7.87 2.65 16.34
N GLU A 189 -7.81 1.34 16.09
CA GLU A 189 -6.58 0.68 15.67
C GLU A 189 -6.49 0.65 14.15
N TYR A 190 -5.43 1.25 13.61
CA TYR A 190 -5.12 1.24 12.19
C TYR A 190 -4.10 0.16 11.84
N LEU A 191 -4.33 -0.55 10.75
CA LEU A 191 -3.28 -1.16 9.95
C LEU A 191 -2.65 -0.07 9.09
N ASN A 192 -1.39 0.26 9.35
CA ASN A 192 -0.62 1.27 8.65
C ASN A 192 0.26 0.58 7.61
N MET A 193 0.15 1.01 6.35
CA MET A 193 1.00 0.59 5.25
C MET A 193 1.82 1.79 4.76
N GLU A 194 3.08 1.85 5.17
CA GLU A 194 4.02 2.84 4.66
C GLU A 194 4.64 2.32 3.36
N LEU A 195 4.37 2.99 2.25
CA LEU A 195 4.91 2.70 0.93
C LEU A 195 5.98 3.75 0.59
N LYS A 196 7.23 3.30 0.49
CA LYS A 196 8.36 4.15 0.10
C LYS A 196 8.84 3.79 -1.30
N PRO A 197 8.77 4.70 -2.28
CA PRO A 197 9.27 4.41 -3.63
C PRO A 197 10.78 4.21 -3.59
N LEU A 198 11.26 3.31 -4.43
CA LEU A 198 12.68 3.08 -4.67
C LEU A 198 13.12 3.85 -5.91
N GLU A 199 14.33 4.41 -5.84
CA GLU A 199 14.93 5.16 -6.94
C GLU A 199 15.16 4.23 -8.14
N ILE A 200 14.66 4.66 -9.30
CA ILE A 200 14.77 3.92 -10.54
C ILE A 200 16.09 4.29 -11.22
N SER A 201 16.85 3.29 -11.62
CA SER A 201 18.14 3.47 -12.26
C SER A 201 18.09 3.16 -13.75
N GLN A 202 18.78 3.98 -14.54
CA GLN A 202 18.96 3.76 -15.98
C GLN A 202 20.08 2.77 -16.32
N THR A 203 20.92 2.37 -15.35
CA THR A 203 22.11 1.51 -15.60
C THR A 203 21.92 0.05 -15.22
N LYS A 204 20.78 -0.33 -14.64
CA LYS A 204 20.50 -1.68 -14.16
C LYS A 204 19.03 -2.06 -14.37
N TYR A 205 18.74 -3.34 -14.17
CA TYR A 205 17.37 -3.82 -14.07
C TYR A 205 16.78 -3.38 -12.72
N ASN A 206 15.63 -2.71 -12.80
CA ASN A 206 14.89 -2.27 -11.63
C ASN A 206 13.94 -3.39 -11.22
N GLU A 207 14.28 -4.12 -10.16
CA GLU A 207 13.52 -5.30 -9.72
C GLU A 207 12.45 -4.96 -8.66
N LYS A 208 12.52 -3.77 -8.07
CA LYS A 208 11.65 -3.35 -6.97
C LYS A 208 11.16 -1.92 -7.21
N LEU A 209 9.89 -1.67 -6.86
CA LEU A 209 9.28 -0.35 -6.97
C LEU A 209 9.10 0.33 -5.62
N TYR A 210 8.71 -0.44 -4.60
CA TYR A 210 8.42 0.08 -3.27
C TYR A 210 9.01 -0.82 -2.20
N LYS A 211 9.47 -0.19 -1.12
CA LYS A 211 9.55 -0.82 0.20
C LYS A 211 8.23 -0.60 0.94
N ILE A 212 7.78 -1.64 1.64
CA ILE A 212 6.58 -1.63 2.46
C ILE A 212 6.97 -1.83 3.91
N ASN A 213 6.43 -1.01 4.80
CA ASN A 213 6.45 -1.25 6.24
C ASN A 213 5.00 -1.30 6.75
N LEU A 214 4.60 -2.48 7.25
CA LEU A 214 3.24 -2.76 7.68
C LEU A 214 3.20 -2.99 9.20
N TYR A 215 2.36 -2.22 9.91
CA TYR A 215 2.23 -2.33 11.37
C TYR A 215 0.84 -1.92 11.86
N LYS A 216 0.45 -2.36 13.06
CA LYS A 216 -0.77 -1.91 13.74
C LYS A 216 -0.46 -0.83 14.77
N GLN A 217 -1.32 0.17 14.86
CA GLN A 217 -1.18 1.25 15.83
C GLN A 217 -2.56 1.80 16.21
N TRP A 218 -2.82 1.92 17.51
CA TRP A 218 -3.97 2.66 18.03
C TRP A 218 -3.76 4.16 17.87
N LYS A 219 -4.81 4.90 17.49
CA LYS A 219 -4.71 6.32 17.15
C LYS A 219 -4.12 7.15 18.30
N GLU A 220 -4.56 6.89 19.52
CA GLU A 220 -4.10 7.61 20.71
C GLU A 220 -2.78 7.05 21.29
N ASN A 221 -2.31 5.90 20.79
CA ASN A 221 -1.10 5.24 21.25
C ASN A 221 0.08 5.44 20.27
N LYS A 222 1.26 5.76 20.81
CA LYS A 222 2.49 5.88 20.00
C LYS A 222 3.17 4.53 19.69
N TYR A 223 2.80 3.46 20.40
CA TYR A 223 3.45 2.16 20.23
C TYR A 223 2.96 1.43 18.97
N LYS A 224 3.91 1.03 18.12
CA LYS A 224 3.68 0.22 16.93
C LYS A 224 3.72 -1.26 17.28
N THR A 225 2.73 -2.02 16.80
CA THR A 225 2.71 -3.49 16.86
C THR A 225 3.13 -4.05 15.51
N LEU A 226 4.28 -4.73 15.47
CA LEU A 226 4.81 -5.36 14.26
C LEU A 226 4.30 -6.79 14.04
N LYS A 227 3.58 -7.35 15.02
CA LYS A 227 2.90 -8.64 14.88
C LYS A 227 1.62 -8.44 14.07
N ILE A 228 1.65 -8.92 12.84
CA ILE A 228 0.57 -8.79 11.86
C ILE A 228 0.03 -10.19 11.52
N ASP A 229 -1.29 -10.32 11.45
CA ASP A 229 -1.93 -11.58 11.09
C ASP A 229 -1.89 -11.76 9.56
N GLN A 230 -1.86 -13.00 9.07
CA GLN A 230 -1.88 -13.26 7.61
C GLN A 230 -3.07 -12.60 6.91
N THR A 231 -4.23 -12.58 7.57
CA THR A 231 -5.46 -11.94 7.08
C THR A 231 -5.35 -10.42 6.94
N ASP A 232 -4.32 -9.78 7.50
CA ASP A 232 -4.08 -8.35 7.35
C ASP A 232 -3.39 -8.02 6.01
N TYR A 233 -2.64 -8.97 5.42
CA TYR A 233 -1.84 -8.69 4.22
C TYR A 233 -2.11 -9.59 3.00
N LEU A 234 -2.72 -10.77 3.17
CA LEU A 234 -3.00 -11.69 2.05
C LEU A 234 -3.96 -11.12 0.99
N GLY A 235 -4.71 -10.07 1.32
CA GLY A 235 -5.62 -9.38 0.39
C GLY A 235 -5.02 -8.15 -0.28
N ILE A 236 -3.73 -7.84 -0.07
CA ILE A 236 -3.09 -6.66 -0.66
C ILE A 236 -2.62 -7.01 -2.06
N ASN A 237 -2.97 -6.18 -3.05
CA ASN A 237 -2.59 -6.38 -4.44
C ASN A 237 -2.20 -5.07 -5.11
N PHE A 238 -1.18 -5.12 -5.97
CA PHE A 238 -0.70 -4.00 -6.76
C PHE A 238 -0.79 -4.35 -8.25
N VAL A 239 -1.43 -3.50 -9.03
CA VAL A 239 -1.57 -3.67 -10.48
C VAL A 239 -1.00 -2.45 -11.17
N TRP A 240 -0.07 -2.67 -12.11
CA TRP A 240 0.46 -1.59 -12.94
C TRP A 240 -0.59 -1.14 -13.96
N ASP A 241 -0.89 0.16 -13.97
CA ASP A 241 -1.80 0.76 -14.94
C ASP A 241 -1.08 1.01 -16.27
N LYS A 242 -1.72 0.66 -17.40
CA LYS A 242 -1.15 0.58 -18.77
C LYS A 242 -0.88 1.94 -19.44
N THR A 243 -0.58 2.97 -18.66
CA THR A 243 -0.49 4.36 -19.13
C THR A 243 0.93 4.80 -19.48
N ASN A 244 1.96 4.01 -19.15
CA ASN A 244 3.34 4.39 -19.42
C ASN A 244 3.77 4.06 -20.86
N LYS A 245 4.08 5.10 -21.66
CA LYS A 245 4.50 4.96 -23.06
C LYS A 245 5.80 4.18 -23.26
N LEU A 246 6.68 4.11 -22.26
CA LEU A 246 7.92 3.33 -22.33
C LEU A 246 7.67 1.82 -22.22
N PHE A 247 6.53 1.43 -21.66
CA PHE A 247 6.14 0.04 -21.42
C PHE A 247 4.70 -0.14 -21.88
N PRO A 248 4.47 -0.25 -23.21
CA PRO A 248 3.12 -0.39 -23.76
C PRO A 248 2.45 -1.72 -23.36
N GLU A 249 3.26 -2.72 -23.03
CA GLU A 249 2.82 -4.01 -22.51
C GLU A 249 2.58 -3.98 -20.99
N LYS A 250 1.80 -4.95 -20.50
CA LYS A 250 1.44 -5.02 -19.07
C LYS A 250 2.68 -5.41 -18.25
N VAL A 251 3.13 -4.52 -17.37
CA VAL A 251 4.11 -4.85 -16.34
C VAL A 251 3.42 -5.66 -15.24
N GLU A 252 3.99 -6.82 -14.92
CA GLU A 252 3.54 -7.68 -13.84
C GLU A 252 4.26 -7.29 -12.54
N LEU A 253 3.47 -7.09 -11.50
CA LEU A 253 3.95 -6.80 -10.16
C LEU A 253 3.72 -8.00 -9.26
N GLY A 254 4.60 -8.17 -8.29
CA GLY A 254 4.47 -9.13 -7.21
C GLY A 254 4.72 -8.48 -5.86
N ILE A 255 4.53 -9.27 -4.80
CA ILE A 255 4.83 -8.87 -3.44
C ILE A 255 5.80 -9.89 -2.84
N GLN A 256 6.77 -9.44 -2.06
CA GLN A 256 7.75 -10.29 -1.37
C GLN A 256 7.73 -10.03 0.15
N GLY A 257 8.08 -11.06 0.93
CA GLY A 257 8.42 -10.96 2.36
C GLY A 257 8.19 -12.27 3.11
N ASP A 258 8.78 -12.39 4.31
CA ASP A 258 8.63 -13.55 5.20
C ASP A 258 7.65 -13.23 6.32
N ASN A 259 6.51 -13.93 6.36
CA ASN A 259 5.41 -13.72 7.33
C ASN A 259 4.78 -12.31 7.35
N ASN A 260 5.18 -11.43 6.43
CA ASN A 260 4.60 -10.10 6.15
C ASN A 260 5.05 -9.66 4.74
N ILE A 261 4.51 -8.56 4.24
CA ILE A 261 4.92 -7.95 2.97
C ILE A 261 5.96 -6.86 3.22
N THR A 262 7.07 -6.88 2.49
CA THR A 262 8.19 -5.94 2.64
C THR A 262 8.49 -5.16 1.37
N ASP A 263 8.11 -5.67 0.20
CA ASP A 263 8.44 -5.05 -1.07
C ASP A 263 7.35 -5.28 -2.12
N VAL A 264 7.18 -4.28 -2.99
CA VAL A 264 6.53 -4.47 -4.30
C VAL A 264 7.63 -4.71 -5.32
N ILE A 265 7.61 -5.89 -5.94
CA ILE A 265 8.61 -6.33 -6.92
C ILE A 265 8.04 -6.26 -8.33
N ILE A 266 8.94 -6.11 -9.31
CA ILE A 266 8.61 -6.22 -10.72
C ILE A 266 8.90 -7.66 -11.15
N ASN A 267 7.84 -8.39 -11.48
CA ASN A 267 7.92 -9.79 -11.90
C ASN A 267 8.06 -9.97 -13.42
N SER A 268 7.98 -8.87 -14.19
CA SER A 268 8.27 -8.88 -15.61
C SER A 268 9.77 -9.02 -15.90
N TYR A 269 10.07 -9.60 -17.07
CA TYR A 269 11.40 -9.68 -17.65
C TYR A 269 11.51 -8.69 -18.79
N SER A 270 12.56 -7.89 -18.81
CA SER A 270 12.77 -6.89 -19.85
C SER A 270 14.16 -6.96 -20.46
N TYR A 271 14.33 -6.37 -21.63
CA TYR A 271 15.63 -6.08 -22.23
C TYR A 271 15.52 -4.88 -23.18
N TYR A 272 16.65 -4.25 -23.48
CA TYR A 272 16.71 -3.18 -24.47
C TYR A 272 17.10 -3.75 -25.83
N ASP A 273 16.17 -3.77 -26.78
CA ASP A 273 16.43 -4.22 -28.13
C ASP A 273 17.18 -3.12 -28.90
N LYS A 274 18.43 -3.41 -29.26
CA LYS A 274 19.31 -2.45 -29.94
C LYS A 274 18.86 -2.13 -31.36
N LYS A 275 18.13 -3.03 -32.03
CA LYS A 275 17.67 -2.88 -33.41
C LYS A 275 16.47 -1.94 -33.47
N THR A 276 15.45 -2.20 -32.66
CA THR A 276 14.26 -1.34 -32.58
C THR A 276 14.49 -0.10 -31.72
N LYS A 277 15.52 -0.11 -30.86
CA LYS A 277 15.83 0.93 -29.86
C LYS A 277 14.74 1.10 -28.81
N GLU A 278 13.99 0.04 -28.56
CA GLU A 278 12.87 0.00 -27.61
C GLU A 278 13.16 -0.97 -26.47
N VAL A 279 12.44 -0.82 -25.36
CA VAL A 279 12.46 -1.80 -24.28
C VAL A 279 11.35 -2.80 -24.52
N MET A 280 11.74 -4.07 -24.58
CA MET A 280 10.84 -5.19 -24.82
C MET A 280 10.59 -5.92 -23.50
N LEU A 281 9.35 -6.36 -23.26
CA LEU A 281 9.01 -7.28 -22.19
C LEU A 281 8.90 -8.69 -22.78
N SER A 282 9.68 -9.64 -22.25
CA SER A 282 9.64 -11.03 -22.73
C SER A 282 10.27 -11.96 -21.72
N SER A 283 9.57 -13.03 -21.34
CA SER A 283 10.12 -14.14 -20.53
C SER A 283 10.99 -15.09 -21.35
N GLU A 284 10.81 -15.11 -22.68
CA GLU A 284 11.42 -16.12 -23.56
C GLU A 284 12.73 -15.65 -24.20
N SER A 285 12.98 -14.34 -24.23
CA SER A 285 14.21 -13.80 -24.80
C SER A 285 15.42 -14.14 -23.91
N SER A 286 16.49 -14.64 -24.51
CA SER A 286 17.75 -14.92 -23.82
C SER A 286 18.47 -13.67 -23.32
N GLU A 287 18.10 -12.48 -23.84
CA GLU A 287 18.63 -11.20 -23.38
C GLU A 287 17.84 -10.63 -22.18
N ALA A 288 16.67 -11.18 -21.90
CA ALA A 288 15.78 -10.66 -20.87
C ALA A 288 16.20 -11.06 -19.46
N LYS A 289 16.07 -10.12 -18.53
CA LYS A 289 16.27 -10.36 -17.09
C LYS A 289 15.10 -9.77 -16.31
N ARG A 290 14.84 -10.34 -15.13
CA ARG A 290 13.78 -9.86 -14.24
C ARG A 290 14.03 -8.39 -13.87
N GLY A 291 12.95 -7.61 -13.85
CA GLY A 291 12.97 -6.18 -13.60
C GLY A 291 12.87 -5.36 -14.88
N LEU A 292 12.68 -4.05 -14.73
CA LEU A 292 12.57 -3.11 -15.85
C LEU A 292 13.91 -2.43 -16.14
N VAL A 293 14.34 -2.47 -17.39
CA VAL A 293 15.42 -1.63 -17.91
C VAL A 293 14.83 -0.35 -18.50
N LEU A 294 15.46 0.79 -18.26
CA LEU A 294 15.14 2.04 -18.96
C LEU A 294 16.07 2.19 -20.18
N PRO A 295 15.59 2.75 -21.31
CA PRO A 295 16.49 3.09 -22.41
C PRO A 295 17.61 4.03 -21.96
N LEU A 296 18.85 3.76 -22.39
CA LEU A 296 20.01 4.59 -22.02
C LEU A 296 19.93 6.02 -22.57
N ASN A 297 19.15 6.23 -23.63
CA ASN A 297 18.87 7.52 -24.24
C ASN A 297 17.61 8.21 -23.66
N PHE A 298 16.95 7.63 -22.66
CA PHE A 298 15.76 8.21 -22.05
C PHE A 298 16.09 9.46 -21.22
N ALA A 299 15.33 10.52 -21.43
CA ALA A 299 15.31 11.71 -20.59
C ALA A 299 13.87 12.21 -20.46
N GLY A 300 13.54 12.79 -19.31
CA GLY A 300 12.18 13.24 -18.98
C GLY A 300 11.62 12.57 -17.74
N THR A 301 10.30 12.60 -17.60
CA THR A 301 9.60 12.09 -16.42
C THR A 301 9.21 10.63 -16.63
N PHE A 302 9.76 9.75 -15.82
CA PHE A 302 9.26 8.39 -15.64
C PHE A 302 8.09 8.40 -14.67
N THR A 303 6.89 8.11 -15.17
CA THR A 303 5.69 7.99 -14.34
C THR A 303 5.28 6.54 -14.23
N HIS A 304 5.04 6.05 -13.02
CA HIS A 304 4.33 4.79 -12.85
C HIS A 304 3.07 4.99 -12.03
N ASN A 305 1.98 4.46 -12.59
CA ASN A 305 0.65 4.47 -12.03
C ASN A 305 0.32 3.06 -11.57
N ILE A 306 -0.10 2.91 -10.32
CA ILE A 306 -0.43 1.63 -9.72
C ILE A 306 -1.81 1.70 -9.11
N ASP A 307 -2.65 0.73 -9.43
CA ASP A 307 -3.89 0.47 -8.74
C ASP A 307 -3.62 -0.49 -7.58
N LEU A 308 -3.84 0.01 -6.36
CA LEU A 308 -3.73 -0.75 -5.12
C LEU A 308 -5.13 -1.15 -4.62
N SER A 309 -5.24 -2.41 -4.21
CA SER A 309 -6.38 -2.93 -3.45
C SER A 309 -5.92 -3.52 -2.12
N ILE A 310 -6.67 -3.28 -1.05
CA ILE A 310 -6.44 -3.80 0.30
C ILE A 310 -7.70 -4.58 0.71
N GLY A 311 -7.60 -5.90 0.63
CA GLY A 311 -8.72 -6.81 0.87
C GLY A 311 -9.87 -6.60 -0.12
N LYS A 312 -11.07 -7.09 0.24
CA LYS A 312 -12.27 -7.00 -0.62
C LYS A 312 -12.98 -5.64 -0.63
N ALA A 313 -12.57 -4.69 0.21
CA ALA A 313 -13.37 -3.49 0.46
C ALA A 313 -12.71 -2.18 0.06
N ILE A 314 -11.38 -2.14 0.08
CA ILE A 314 -10.63 -0.94 -0.25
C ILE A 314 -9.96 -1.18 -1.60
N GLU A 315 -10.73 -0.97 -2.66
CA GLU A 315 -10.27 -1.18 -4.03
C GLU A 315 -10.03 0.15 -4.75
N ASN A 316 -9.23 0.09 -5.81
CA ASN A 316 -8.98 1.18 -6.75
C ASN A 316 -8.30 2.40 -6.11
N ILE A 317 -7.33 2.18 -5.22
CA ILE A 317 -6.45 3.25 -4.75
C ILE A 317 -5.41 3.52 -5.84
N LYS A 318 -5.50 4.69 -6.48
CA LYS A 318 -4.57 5.12 -7.53
C LYS A 318 -3.34 5.76 -6.91
N LEU A 319 -2.19 5.12 -7.11
CA LEU A 319 -0.88 5.59 -6.69
C LEU A 319 -0.12 6.10 -7.91
N THR A 320 0.31 7.35 -7.90
CA THR A 320 1.12 7.94 -8.97
C THR A 320 2.45 8.41 -8.42
N TYR A 321 3.55 7.84 -8.91
CA TYR A 321 4.90 8.32 -8.62
C TYR A 321 5.57 8.80 -9.90
N ASN A 322 6.24 9.95 -9.80
CA ASN A 322 6.97 10.58 -10.89
C ASN A 322 8.44 10.73 -10.51
N GLU A 323 9.32 10.24 -11.37
CA GLU A 323 10.76 10.39 -11.24
C GLU A 323 11.33 11.11 -12.46
N VAL A 324 12.12 12.15 -12.22
CA VAL A 324 12.65 13.00 -13.30
C VAL A 324 14.09 12.59 -13.62
N PHE A 325 14.33 12.26 -14.88
CA PHE A 325 15.66 12.01 -15.44
C PHE A 325 16.07 13.21 -16.29
N GLU A 326 16.79 14.15 -15.69
CA GLU A 326 17.18 15.42 -16.34
C GLU A 326 18.04 15.22 -17.59
N LYS A 327 18.92 14.21 -17.57
CA LYS A 327 19.83 13.88 -18.68
C LYS A 327 19.80 12.38 -18.97
N PRO A 328 19.85 11.98 -20.26
CA PRO A 328 20.02 10.58 -20.62
C PRO A 328 21.44 10.12 -20.28
N ILE A 329 21.67 8.80 -20.20
CA ILE A 329 23.03 8.27 -20.07
C ILE A 329 23.80 8.55 -21.35
N LEU A 330 23.21 8.19 -22.50
CA LEU A 330 23.82 8.33 -23.82
C LEU A 330 23.08 9.38 -24.65
N ASN A 331 23.75 10.50 -24.90
CA ASN A 331 23.34 11.51 -25.88
C ASN A 331 24.56 12.32 -26.30
N TYR A 332 24.68 12.62 -27.59
CA TYR A 332 25.81 13.35 -28.18
C TYR A 332 25.98 14.76 -27.58
N ALA A 333 24.89 15.47 -27.34
CA ALA A 333 24.90 16.87 -26.90
C ALA A 333 24.76 17.01 -25.38
N ASN A 334 23.98 16.14 -24.72
CA ASN A 334 23.59 16.33 -23.31
C ASN A 334 23.60 15.05 -22.45
N GLY A 335 24.35 14.02 -22.85
CA GLY A 335 24.46 12.77 -22.09
C GLY A 335 25.19 12.92 -20.74
N LYS A 336 24.92 12.00 -19.81
CA LYS A 336 25.75 11.84 -18.59
C LYS A 336 27.13 11.27 -18.95
N VAL A 337 27.20 10.45 -20.00
CA VAL A 337 28.46 9.97 -20.58
C VAL A 337 28.74 10.78 -21.84
N ASN A 338 29.73 11.67 -21.75
CA ASN A 338 30.23 12.40 -22.90
C ASN A 338 31.29 11.55 -23.59
N LEU A 339 30.96 11.01 -24.77
CA LEU A 339 31.99 10.47 -25.65
C LEU A 339 32.79 11.65 -26.19
N LYS A 340 34.08 11.72 -25.88
CA LYS A 340 34.98 12.69 -26.50
C LYS A 340 35.18 12.29 -27.96
N ILE A 341 34.31 12.79 -28.82
CA ILE A 341 34.47 12.62 -30.26
C ILE A 341 35.50 13.64 -30.69
N ILE A 342 36.71 13.17 -30.97
CA ILE A 342 37.67 13.96 -31.73
C ILE A 342 37.19 13.85 -33.17
N GLU A 343 36.40 14.82 -33.62
CA GLU A 343 36.22 15.07 -35.06
C GLU A 343 37.57 15.58 -35.58
N ASN A 344 38.50 14.67 -35.78
CA ASN A 344 39.66 14.98 -36.60
C ASN A 344 39.16 14.94 -38.04
N GLU A 345 38.93 16.12 -38.62
CA GLU A 345 38.84 16.26 -40.08
C GLU A 345 40.10 15.69 -40.77
N GLU A 346 41.22 15.54 -40.05
CA GLU A 346 42.51 15.02 -40.53
C GLU A 346 42.74 13.50 -40.35
N TYR A 347 41.74 12.71 -39.92
CA TYR A 347 41.91 11.26 -39.68
C TYR A 347 41.06 10.43 -40.66
N PRO A 348 41.58 9.89 -41.79
CA PRO A 348 42.95 9.91 -42.29
C PRO A 348 43.06 10.23 -43.79
N GLU A 349 43.44 11.46 -44.17
CA GLU A 349 44.07 11.66 -45.49
C GLU A 349 45.39 10.88 -45.62
N LYS A 350 46.04 10.57 -44.49
CA LYS A 350 47.23 9.70 -44.43
C LYS A 350 46.98 8.25 -44.85
N ILE A 351 45.73 7.74 -44.84
CA ILE A 351 45.41 6.39 -45.37
C ILE A 351 44.94 6.45 -46.83
N LYS A 352 44.48 7.63 -47.32
CA LYS A 352 44.34 7.84 -48.77
C LYS A 352 45.69 7.84 -49.49
N GLN A 353 46.80 8.05 -48.79
CA GLN A 353 48.16 8.03 -49.36
C GLN A 353 48.78 6.64 -49.57
N GLN A 354 48.05 5.53 -49.42
CA GLN A 354 48.59 4.20 -49.76
C GLN A 354 47.69 3.31 -50.62
N TRP A 355 46.81 3.91 -51.43
CA TRP A 355 46.17 3.16 -52.53
C TRP A 355 46.75 3.64 -53.86
N ASN A 356 47.55 2.79 -54.49
CA ASN A 356 48.02 3.02 -55.85
C ASN A 356 46.94 2.54 -56.83
N THR A 357 46.45 3.44 -57.67
CA THR A 357 45.41 3.13 -58.65
C THR A 357 46.03 2.42 -59.86
N ILE A 358 45.59 1.20 -60.15
CA ILE A 358 46.00 0.44 -61.34
C ILE A 358 44.93 0.58 -62.42
N LYS A 359 45.31 1.02 -63.62
CA LYS A 359 44.39 1.00 -64.77
C LYS A 359 44.12 -0.44 -65.19
N TYR A 360 42.85 -0.78 -65.38
CA TYR A 360 42.43 -2.13 -65.77
C TYR A 360 43.19 -2.71 -66.97
N LYS A 361 43.47 -1.87 -67.98
CA LYS A 361 44.26 -2.24 -69.18
C LYS A 361 45.69 -2.71 -68.88
N ASN A 362 46.27 -2.33 -67.73
CA ASN A 362 47.65 -2.65 -67.37
C ASN A 362 47.76 -3.89 -66.48
N ILE A 363 46.64 -4.46 -66.00
CA ILE A 363 46.66 -5.62 -65.09
C ILE A 363 47.43 -6.78 -65.69
N LYS A 364 47.25 -7.05 -66.99
CA LYS A 364 47.95 -8.15 -67.67
C LYS A 364 49.47 -7.93 -67.70
N GLU A 365 49.91 -6.72 -68.05
CA GLU A 365 51.33 -6.38 -68.09
C GLU A 365 51.98 -6.39 -66.69
N ILE A 366 51.24 -5.96 -65.66
CA ILE A 366 51.69 -6.01 -64.26
C ILE A 366 51.91 -7.45 -63.81
N ILE A 367 50.95 -8.35 -64.10
CA ILE A 367 51.07 -9.78 -63.75
C ILE A 367 52.27 -10.43 -64.44
N GLU A 368 52.55 -10.05 -65.69
CA GLU A 368 53.63 -10.65 -66.49
C GLU A 368 55.02 -10.10 -66.13
N LYS A 369 55.14 -8.86 -65.63
CA LYS A 369 56.43 -8.14 -65.56
C LYS A 369 56.81 -7.58 -64.18
N ALA A 370 55.88 -7.30 -63.28
CA ALA A 370 56.23 -6.72 -61.97
C ALA A 370 56.85 -7.78 -61.04
N GLN A 371 58.08 -7.57 -60.61
CA GLN A 371 58.77 -8.43 -59.63
C GLN A 371 58.87 -7.78 -58.25
N THR A 372 58.66 -6.46 -58.17
CA THR A 372 58.68 -5.70 -56.91
C THR A 372 57.43 -4.82 -56.73
N LEU A 373 57.18 -4.40 -55.49
CA LEU A 373 56.06 -3.52 -55.16
C LEU A 373 56.16 -2.15 -55.87
N ASN A 374 57.38 -1.64 -56.07
CA ASN A 374 57.60 -0.37 -56.78
C ASN A 374 57.30 -0.49 -58.28
N GLU A 375 57.67 -1.60 -58.93
CA GLU A 375 57.36 -1.84 -60.34
C GLU A 375 55.87 -1.99 -60.59
N LEU A 376 55.14 -2.62 -59.66
CA LEU A 376 53.68 -2.71 -59.71
C LEU A 376 53.01 -1.32 -59.71
N ILE A 377 53.57 -0.39 -58.93
CA ILE A 377 53.11 1.01 -58.86
C ILE A 377 53.44 1.73 -60.18
N GLU A 378 54.66 1.63 -60.69
CA GLU A 378 55.05 2.29 -61.95
C GLU A 378 54.25 1.78 -63.16
N LEU A 379 54.06 0.47 -63.26
CA LEU A 379 53.27 -0.16 -64.33
C LEU A 379 51.76 0.10 -64.15
N GLY A 380 51.29 0.33 -62.92
CA GLY A 380 49.92 0.67 -62.58
C GLY A 380 49.40 1.96 -63.25
N VAL A 381 50.27 2.94 -63.49
CA VAL A 381 49.89 4.30 -63.91
C VAL A 381 50.20 4.62 -65.38
N LYS A 382 50.97 3.77 -66.10
CA LYS A 382 51.14 3.85 -67.58
C LYS A 382 49.80 3.71 -68.32
#